data_AF-A0AA43D9A3-F1
#
_entry.id   AF-A0AA43D9A3-F1
#
_cell.length_a   1.000
_cell.length_b   1.000
_cell.length_c   1.000
_cell.angle_alpha   90.00
_cell.angle_beta   90.00
_cell.angle_gamma   90.00
#
_symmetry.space_group_name_H-M   'P 1'
#
loop_
_entity.id
_entity.type
_entity.pdbx_description
1 polymer ?
#
loop_
_entity_poly.entity_id
_entity_poly.type
_entity_poly.pdbx_seq_one_letter_code
_entity_poly.pdbx_strand_id
1 'polypeptide(L)'
;MRNSKDYILLYFKGIGMGAADVVPGVSGGTVAFITGIYDELLHSINAFNLEALSLLAKFRIAEFWKKINGNFLTAIFAGIATSLLSLAKLMTYLLENHPILIWSFFFGLILISAPLVLREIRKWNLATVMIFFVGIGVAYAITVVSPTQSPEAIWFVFFAGSLAICAMILPGISGAFILLLIGKYQYMVNALLNFNIPIILIFMAGCALGLMSFAKFLSWILDNYHSSTIALLAGFMLGSLNKVWPWREVLEFVTNSKGEQVPAFDRSILPWHYLATTGKDPQVFQAILMMALGVFIVVLIEKIAVRLKTKI
;
A
#
# COMPACT_ATOMS: atom_id res chain seq x y z
N MET A 1 5.15 -24.91 -24.30
CA MET A 1 5.18 -25.19 -22.85
C MET A 1 6.36 -24.44 -22.25
N ARG A 2 6.18 -23.78 -21.12
CA ARG A 2 7.27 -23.08 -20.41
C ARG A 2 8.31 -24.06 -19.89
N ASN A 3 9.57 -23.68 -19.99
CA ASN A 3 10.68 -24.43 -19.40
C ASN A 3 10.88 -24.00 -17.92
N SER A 4 11.65 -24.76 -17.14
CA SER A 4 11.92 -24.47 -15.73
C SER A 4 12.53 -23.07 -15.51
N LYS A 5 13.35 -22.60 -16.44
CA LYS A 5 13.91 -21.24 -16.41
C LYS A 5 12.84 -20.15 -16.49
N ASP A 6 11.78 -20.37 -17.26
CA ASP A 6 10.68 -19.42 -17.39
C ASP A 6 9.89 -19.33 -16.08
N TYR A 7 9.67 -20.46 -15.40
CA TYR A 7 9.02 -20.48 -14.10
C TYR A 7 9.85 -19.83 -12.99
N ILE A 8 11.18 -19.99 -13.02
CA ILE A 8 12.08 -19.26 -12.12
C ILE A 8 11.96 -17.75 -12.38
N LEU A 9 11.94 -17.33 -13.65
CA LEU A 9 11.77 -15.92 -13.99
C LEU A 9 10.40 -15.39 -13.53
N LEU A 10 9.32 -16.16 -13.71
CA LEU A 10 7.99 -15.81 -13.20
C LEU A 10 7.97 -15.68 -11.67
N TYR A 11 8.67 -16.57 -10.98
CA TYR A 11 8.81 -16.48 -9.53
C TYR A 11 9.49 -15.18 -9.10
N PHE A 12 10.59 -14.79 -9.74
CA PHE A 12 11.24 -13.50 -9.47
C PHE A 12 10.39 -12.28 -9.86
N LYS A 13 9.60 -12.38 -10.93
CA LYS A 13 8.60 -11.35 -11.25
C LYS A 13 7.54 -11.24 -10.14
N GLY A 14 7.08 -12.38 -9.62
CA GLY A 14 6.19 -12.44 -8.46
C GLY A 14 6.82 -11.80 -7.21
N ILE A 15 8.11 -12.03 -6.96
CA ILE A 15 8.83 -11.33 -5.88
C ILE A 15 8.78 -9.82 -6.09
N GLY A 16 9.09 -9.33 -7.29
CA GLY A 16 9.04 -7.90 -7.61
C GLY A 16 7.64 -7.30 -7.41
N MET A 17 6.59 -8.04 -7.78
CA MET A 17 5.20 -7.61 -7.53
C MET A 17 4.89 -7.51 -6.03
N GLY A 18 5.24 -8.53 -5.25
CA GLY A 18 5.02 -8.52 -3.81
C GLY A 18 5.81 -7.40 -3.11
N ALA A 19 7.01 -7.09 -3.59
CA ALA A 19 7.82 -6.00 -3.05
C ALA A 19 7.20 -4.63 -3.32
N ALA A 20 6.67 -4.44 -4.53
CA ALA A 20 5.93 -3.25 -4.90
C ALA A 20 4.70 -3.02 -4.02
N ASP A 21 3.93 -4.08 -3.71
CA ASP A 21 2.70 -3.94 -2.90
C ASP A 21 2.96 -3.64 -1.42
N VAL A 22 4.15 -3.95 -0.90
CA VAL A 22 4.56 -3.61 0.48
C VAL A 22 5.01 -2.15 0.58
N VAL A 23 5.61 -1.60 -0.47
CA VAL A 23 6.18 -0.25 -0.47
C VAL A 23 5.09 0.79 -0.80
N PRO A 24 4.85 1.79 0.08
CA PRO A 24 3.89 2.86 -0.19
C PRO A 24 4.17 3.58 -1.53
N GLY A 25 3.15 3.77 -2.37
CA GLY A 25 3.28 4.49 -3.64
C GLY A 25 3.80 3.67 -4.83
N VAL A 26 4.08 2.38 -4.67
CA VAL A 26 4.37 1.45 -5.78
C VAL A 26 3.23 0.44 -5.91
N SER A 27 2.89 0.02 -7.14
CA SER A 27 1.82 -0.95 -7.41
C SER A 27 2.39 -2.21 -8.06
N GLY A 28 2.06 -3.39 -7.51
CA GLY A 28 2.41 -4.69 -8.09
C GLY A 28 1.85 -4.89 -9.50
N GLY A 29 0.70 -4.28 -9.82
CA GLY A 29 0.16 -4.26 -11.18
C GLY A 29 1.07 -3.53 -12.18
N THR A 30 1.76 -2.47 -11.76
CA THR A 30 2.75 -1.78 -12.60
C THR A 30 3.97 -2.67 -12.86
N VAL A 31 4.43 -3.41 -11.85
CA VAL A 31 5.51 -4.39 -12.03
C VAL A 31 5.09 -5.51 -12.98
N ALA A 32 3.87 -6.05 -12.85
CA ALA A 32 3.34 -7.06 -13.75
C ALA A 32 3.28 -6.56 -15.20
N PHE A 33 2.91 -5.30 -15.41
CA PHE A 33 2.88 -4.66 -16.72
C PHE A 33 4.30 -4.50 -17.30
N ILE A 34 5.21 -3.90 -16.53
CA ILE A 34 6.61 -3.68 -16.94
C ILE A 34 7.32 -4.99 -17.26
N THR A 35 7.01 -6.06 -16.53
CA THR A 35 7.61 -7.38 -16.73
C THR A 35 6.89 -8.23 -17.78
N GLY A 36 5.85 -7.71 -18.42
CA GLY A 36 5.14 -8.33 -19.54
C GLY A 36 4.30 -9.56 -19.16
N ILE A 37 3.83 -9.65 -17.92
CA ILE A 37 2.99 -10.75 -17.42
C ILE A 37 1.56 -10.31 -17.09
N TYR A 38 1.25 -9.02 -17.25
CA TYR A 38 -0.03 -8.43 -16.85
C TYR A 38 -1.22 -9.06 -17.56
N ASP A 39 -1.19 -9.17 -18.89
CA ASP A 39 -2.32 -9.73 -19.64
C ASP A 39 -2.55 -11.20 -19.31
N GLU A 40 -1.47 -11.98 -19.18
CA GLU A 40 -1.57 -13.38 -18.79
C GLU A 40 -2.10 -13.55 -17.36
N LEU A 41 -1.71 -12.66 -16.44
CA LEU A 41 -2.24 -12.61 -15.09
C LEU A 41 -3.74 -12.31 -15.10
N LEU A 42 -4.18 -11.30 -15.84
CA LEU A 42 -5.59 -10.98 -15.97
C LEU A 42 -6.39 -12.13 -16.59
N HIS A 43 -5.90 -12.73 -17.67
CA HIS A 43 -6.54 -13.88 -18.29
C HIS A 43 -6.65 -15.08 -17.33
N SER A 44 -5.60 -15.35 -16.57
CA SER A 44 -5.57 -16.47 -15.61
C SER A 44 -6.50 -16.23 -14.42
N ILE A 45 -6.63 -14.99 -13.93
CA ILE A 45 -7.60 -14.61 -12.88
C ILE A 45 -9.03 -14.68 -13.43
N ASN A 46 -9.29 -14.14 -14.62
CA ASN A 46 -10.62 -14.18 -15.24
C ASN A 46 -11.09 -15.59 -15.62
N ALA A 47 -10.17 -16.55 -15.71
CA ALA A 47 -10.49 -17.96 -15.91
C ALA A 47 -11.18 -18.61 -14.69
N PHE A 48 -11.16 -17.97 -13.51
CA PHE A 48 -11.95 -18.39 -12.35
C PHE A 48 -13.43 -18.03 -12.52
N ASN A 49 -14.11 -18.73 -13.41
CA ASN A 49 -15.55 -18.59 -13.66
C ASN A 49 -16.35 -19.78 -13.12
N LEU A 50 -17.69 -19.73 -13.25
CA LEU A 50 -18.60 -20.79 -12.81
C LEU A 50 -18.22 -22.17 -13.38
N GLU A 51 -17.68 -22.21 -14.59
CA GLU A 51 -17.27 -23.44 -15.24
C GLU A 51 -15.98 -24.00 -14.63
N ALA A 52 -15.00 -23.15 -14.28
CA ALA A 52 -13.82 -23.58 -13.51
C ALA A 52 -14.23 -24.11 -12.12
N LEU A 53 -15.15 -23.43 -11.44
CA LEU A 53 -15.69 -23.90 -10.16
C LEU A 53 -16.46 -25.22 -10.31
N SER A 54 -17.17 -25.42 -11.42
CA SER A 54 -17.84 -26.70 -11.72
C SER A 54 -16.85 -27.85 -11.91
N LEU A 55 -15.71 -27.60 -12.57
CA LEU A 55 -14.64 -28.59 -12.71
C LEU A 55 -14.08 -29.01 -11.34
N LEU A 56 -13.90 -28.04 -10.43
CA LEU A 56 -13.46 -28.31 -9.06
C LEU A 56 -14.51 -29.13 -8.29
N ALA A 57 -15.79 -28.77 -8.39
CA ALA A 57 -16.90 -29.49 -7.75
C ALA A 57 -17.06 -30.94 -8.26
N LYS A 58 -16.69 -31.20 -9.52
CA LYS A 58 -16.65 -32.53 -10.13
C LYS A 58 -15.34 -33.28 -9.87
N PHE A 59 -14.47 -32.78 -8.99
CA PHE A 59 -13.14 -33.33 -8.69
C PHE A 59 -12.20 -33.47 -9.91
N ARG A 60 -12.42 -32.70 -10.98
CA ARG A 60 -11.56 -32.68 -12.18
C ARG A 60 -10.39 -31.72 -12.03
N ILE A 61 -9.52 -32.00 -11.07
CA ILE A 61 -8.43 -31.10 -10.64
C ILE A 61 -7.47 -30.78 -11.79
N ALA A 62 -7.12 -31.75 -12.63
CA ALA A 62 -6.19 -31.53 -13.74
C ALA A 62 -6.76 -30.59 -14.84
N GLU A 63 -8.05 -30.72 -15.14
CA GLU A 63 -8.74 -29.85 -16.10
C GLU A 63 -8.90 -28.43 -15.54
N PHE A 64 -9.28 -28.33 -14.27
CA PHE A 64 -9.33 -27.07 -13.54
C PHE A 64 -7.96 -26.36 -13.57
N TRP A 65 -6.89 -27.08 -13.20
CA TRP A 65 -5.54 -26.53 -13.13
C TRP A 65 -5.05 -26.00 -14.48
N LYS A 66 -5.32 -26.73 -15.57
CA LYS A 66 -5.01 -26.27 -16.92
C LYS A 66 -5.83 -25.02 -17.28
N LYS A 67 -7.12 -25.01 -16.96
CA LYS A 67 -8.03 -23.91 -17.29
C LYS A 67 -7.61 -22.58 -16.67
N ILE A 68 -7.21 -22.60 -15.40
CA ILE A 68 -6.80 -21.38 -14.68
C ILE A 68 -5.34 -21.00 -14.92
N ASN A 69 -4.61 -21.72 -15.76
CA ASN A 69 -3.16 -21.58 -15.91
C ASN A 69 -2.42 -21.73 -14.56
N GLY A 70 -2.73 -22.81 -13.83
CA GLY A 70 -2.33 -23.01 -12.45
C GLY A 70 -0.81 -22.96 -12.23
N ASN A 71 0.00 -23.50 -13.15
CA ASN A 71 1.46 -23.46 -13.02
C ASN A 71 2.01 -22.03 -13.01
N PHE A 72 1.46 -21.15 -13.86
CA PHE A 72 1.85 -19.74 -13.90
C PHE A 72 1.42 -19.02 -12.62
N LEU A 73 0.17 -19.21 -12.19
CA LEU A 73 -0.35 -18.61 -10.97
C LEU A 73 0.44 -19.08 -9.74
N THR A 74 0.76 -20.36 -9.64
CA THR A 74 1.56 -20.90 -8.53
C THR A 74 2.95 -20.27 -8.51
N ALA A 75 3.64 -20.14 -9.64
CA ALA A 75 4.96 -19.52 -9.68
C ALA A 75 4.92 -18.05 -9.23
N ILE A 76 3.95 -17.27 -9.72
CA ILE A 76 3.78 -15.87 -9.34
C ILE A 76 3.39 -15.73 -7.88
N PHE A 77 2.33 -16.44 -7.44
CA PHE A 77 1.86 -16.35 -6.06
C PHE A 77 2.88 -16.86 -5.05
N ALA A 78 3.69 -17.87 -5.40
CA ALA A 78 4.82 -18.27 -4.57
C ALA A 78 5.87 -17.16 -4.44
N GLY A 79 6.15 -16.43 -5.53
CA GLY A 79 7.03 -15.27 -5.52
C GLY A 79 6.47 -14.13 -4.66
N ILE A 80 5.20 -13.78 -4.86
CA ILE A 80 4.49 -12.75 -4.07
C ILE A 80 4.51 -13.14 -2.59
N ALA A 81 4.12 -14.37 -2.25
CA ALA A 81 4.11 -14.85 -0.86
C ALA A 81 5.52 -14.81 -0.24
N THR A 82 6.56 -15.21 -0.98
CA THR A 82 7.95 -15.14 -0.50
C THR A 82 8.34 -13.69 -0.22
N SER A 83 8.03 -12.77 -1.13
CA SER A 83 8.29 -11.35 -0.95
C SER A 83 7.54 -10.79 0.24
N LEU A 84 6.23 -11.05 0.35
CA LEU A 84 5.41 -10.57 1.46
C LEU A 84 5.97 -11.04 2.80
N LEU A 85 6.29 -12.33 2.94
CA LEU A 85 6.82 -12.87 4.20
C LEU A 85 8.23 -12.37 4.53
N SER A 86 9.12 -12.28 3.54
CA SER A 86 10.49 -11.81 3.74
C SER A 86 10.53 -10.31 4.05
N LEU A 87 9.83 -9.49 3.26
CA LEU A 87 9.73 -8.05 3.49
C LEU A 87 8.93 -7.74 4.75
N ALA A 88 7.90 -8.51 5.10
CA ALA A 88 7.19 -8.32 6.36
C ALA A 88 8.14 -8.42 7.56
N LYS A 89 8.99 -9.46 7.62
CA LYS A 89 9.99 -9.61 8.70
C LYS A 89 10.98 -8.45 8.72
N LEU A 90 11.49 -8.11 7.54
CA LEU A 90 12.41 -6.98 7.39
C LEU A 90 11.76 -5.68 7.84
N MET A 91 10.51 -5.43 7.45
CA MET A 91 9.79 -4.21 7.79
C MET A 91 9.49 -4.11 9.27
N THR A 92 9.06 -5.20 9.92
CA THR A 92 8.87 -5.23 11.38
C THR A 92 10.20 -4.89 12.08
N TYR A 93 11.29 -5.54 11.69
CA TYR A 93 12.62 -5.26 12.24
C TYR A 93 13.04 -3.79 12.03
N LEU A 94 12.88 -3.25 10.82
CA LEU A 94 13.30 -1.88 10.50
C LEU A 94 12.41 -0.83 11.17
N LEU A 95 11.11 -1.08 11.34
CA LEU A 95 10.21 -0.16 12.04
C LEU A 95 10.49 -0.12 13.54
N GLU A 96 10.92 -1.24 14.13
CA GLU A 96 11.28 -1.31 15.55
C GLU A 96 12.69 -0.74 15.82
N ASN A 97 13.67 -1.09 14.99
CA ASN A 97 15.09 -0.77 15.25
C ASN A 97 15.58 0.50 14.54
N HIS A 98 14.98 0.87 13.41
CA HIS A 98 15.37 2.02 12.60
C HIS A 98 14.16 2.91 12.19
N PRO A 99 13.29 3.31 13.14
CA PRO A 99 12.06 4.03 12.83
C PRO A 99 12.31 5.32 12.05
N ILE A 100 13.29 6.14 12.46
CA ILE A 100 13.59 7.43 11.81
C ILE A 100 13.88 7.22 10.31
N LEU A 101 14.66 6.20 9.96
CA LEU A 101 15.06 5.93 8.57
C LEU A 101 13.87 5.49 7.72
N ILE A 102 13.02 4.60 8.24
CA ILE A 102 11.86 4.09 7.51
C ILE A 102 10.75 5.12 7.36
N TRP A 103 10.46 5.88 8.42
CA TRP A 103 9.52 6.99 8.34
C TRP A 103 10.01 8.07 7.38
N SER A 104 11.32 8.35 7.36
CA SER A 104 11.94 9.24 6.37
C SER A 104 11.81 8.71 4.94
N PHE A 105 12.04 7.42 4.74
CA PHE A 105 11.86 6.78 3.44
C PHE A 105 10.41 6.91 2.95
N PHE A 106 9.42 6.56 3.78
CA PHE A 106 8.00 6.69 3.46
C PHE A 106 7.58 8.14 3.23
N PHE A 107 8.09 9.08 4.04
CA PHE A 107 7.87 10.50 3.84
C PHE A 107 8.32 10.94 2.45
N GLY A 108 9.52 10.53 2.02
CA GLY A 108 10.05 10.80 0.68
C GLY A 108 9.16 10.24 -0.44
N LEU A 109 8.70 8.99 -0.31
CA LEU A 109 7.79 8.36 -1.28
C LEU A 109 6.49 9.16 -1.43
N ILE A 110 5.86 9.54 -0.32
CA ILE A 110 4.57 10.26 -0.32
C ILE A 110 4.75 11.70 -0.82
N LEU A 111 5.83 12.36 -0.39
CA LEU A 111 6.15 13.74 -0.74
C LEU A 111 6.24 13.93 -2.25
N ILE A 112 6.90 13.01 -2.97
CA ILE A 112 7.00 13.10 -4.44
C ILE A 112 5.74 12.58 -5.13
N SER A 113 5.07 11.58 -4.56
CA SER A 113 3.87 10.99 -5.19
C SER A 113 2.71 12.00 -5.27
N ALA A 114 2.54 12.88 -4.29
CA ALA A 114 1.48 13.88 -4.31
C ALA A 114 1.58 14.87 -5.52
N PRO A 115 2.73 15.53 -5.79
CA PRO A 115 2.92 16.31 -7.01
C PRO A 115 2.72 15.53 -8.31
N LEU A 116 3.08 14.24 -8.35
CA LEU A 116 2.84 13.41 -9.54
C LEU A 116 1.35 13.18 -9.77
N VAL A 117 0.60 12.89 -8.71
CA VAL A 117 -0.88 12.76 -8.77
C VAL A 117 -1.51 14.10 -9.17
N LEU A 118 -1.01 15.23 -8.68
CA LEU A 118 -1.50 16.56 -9.06
C LEU A 118 -1.36 16.87 -10.56
N ARG A 119 -0.41 16.25 -11.26
CA ARG A 119 -0.26 16.41 -12.73
C ARG A 119 -1.40 15.78 -13.52
N GLU A 120 -2.14 14.83 -12.95
CA GLU A 120 -3.31 14.20 -13.58
C GLU A 120 -4.56 15.11 -13.53
N ILE A 121 -4.50 16.26 -12.86
CA ILE A 121 -5.59 17.24 -12.84
C ILE A 121 -5.72 17.91 -14.20
N ARG A 122 -6.82 17.63 -14.90
CA ARG A 122 -7.09 18.14 -16.26
C ARG A 122 -7.38 19.65 -16.28
N LYS A 123 -8.07 20.16 -15.26
CA LYS A 123 -8.46 21.58 -15.16
C LYS A 123 -8.39 22.05 -13.71
N TRP A 124 -7.67 23.14 -13.50
CA TRP A 124 -7.64 23.86 -12.23
C TRP A 124 -8.71 24.94 -12.22
N ASN A 125 -9.74 24.78 -11.40
CA ASN A 125 -10.71 25.81 -11.08
C ASN A 125 -10.71 26.07 -9.56
N LEU A 126 -11.41 27.12 -9.12
CA LEU A 126 -11.46 27.49 -7.71
C LEU A 126 -11.98 26.34 -6.82
N ALA A 127 -12.98 25.59 -7.29
CA ALA A 127 -13.52 24.45 -6.55
C ALA A 127 -12.47 23.34 -6.37
N THR A 128 -11.68 23.02 -7.40
CA THR A 128 -10.60 22.03 -7.34
C THR A 128 -9.50 22.45 -6.35
N VAL A 129 -9.12 23.73 -6.35
CA VAL A 129 -8.15 24.27 -5.37
C VAL A 129 -8.70 24.17 -3.95
N MET A 130 -9.96 24.56 -3.73
CA MET A 130 -10.61 24.46 -2.42
C MET A 130 -10.67 23.00 -1.93
N ILE A 131 -11.04 22.06 -2.81
CA ILE A 131 -11.11 20.63 -2.48
C ILE A 131 -9.72 20.06 -2.13
N PHE A 132 -8.66 20.49 -2.80
CA PHE A 132 -7.30 20.11 -2.46
C PHE A 132 -6.93 20.53 -1.03
N PHE A 133 -7.19 21.79 -0.65
CA PHE A 133 -6.91 22.28 0.70
C PHE A 133 -7.82 21.66 1.77
N VAL A 134 -9.09 21.40 1.45
CA VAL A 134 -9.98 20.60 2.31
C VAL A 134 -9.38 19.21 2.52
N GLY A 135 -8.85 18.60 1.46
CA GLY A 135 -8.14 17.33 1.54
C GLY A 135 -6.99 17.37 2.55
N ILE A 136 -6.10 18.36 2.42
CA ILE A 136 -4.98 18.55 3.36
C ILE A 136 -5.49 18.70 4.79
N GLY A 137 -6.46 19.59 5.01
CA GLY A 137 -6.99 19.90 6.33
C GLY A 137 -7.65 18.68 7.00
N VAL A 138 -8.48 17.94 6.26
CA VAL A 138 -9.16 16.74 6.76
C VAL A 138 -8.13 15.65 7.09
N ALA A 139 -7.20 15.35 6.17
CA ALA A 139 -6.20 14.32 6.43
C ALA A 139 -5.29 14.70 7.60
N TYR A 140 -4.84 15.96 7.68
CA TYR A 140 -4.05 16.44 8.80
C TYR A 140 -4.82 16.33 10.13
N ALA A 141 -6.09 16.75 10.16
CA ALA A 141 -6.94 16.60 11.34
C ALA A 141 -7.07 15.13 11.77
N ILE A 142 -7.28 14.22 10.82
CA ILE A 142 -7.28 12.78 11.08
C ILE A 142 -5.95 12.35 11.70
N THR A 143 -4.80 12.83 11.21
CA THR A 143 -3.48 12.44 11.76
C THR A 143 -3.26 12.88 13.21
N VAL A 144 -3.84 14.01 13.62
CA VAL A 144 -3.68 14.59 14.96
C VAL A 144 -4.68 14.00 15.95
N VAL A 145 -5.91 13.73 15.50
CA VAL A 145 -7.00 13.23 16.36
C VAL A 145 -6.97 11.71 16.48
N SER A 146 -6.47 10.99 15.48
CA SER A 146 -6.48 9.54 15.49
C SER A 146 -5.42 8.98 16.43
N PRO A 147 -5.79 8.04 17.32
CA PRO A 147 -4.81 7.31 18.11
C PRO A 147 -3.76 6.64 17.22
N THR A 148 -2.53 6.56 17.70
CA THR A 148 -1.40 5.92 17.03
C THR A 148 -1.63 4.43 16.82
N GLN A 149 -2.49 3.82 17.64
CA GLN A 149 -3.03 2.48 17.40
C GLN A 149 -4.54 2.53 17.15
N SER A 150 -4.96 2.06 15.98
CA SER A 150 -6.39 1.87 15.68
C SER A 150 -6.91 0.56 16.30
N PRO A 151 -8.22 0.46 16.60
CA PRO A 151 -8.80 -0.71 17.27
C PRO A 151 -8.48 -2.02 16.55
N GLU A 152 -7.98 -3.04 17.25
CA GLU A 152 -7.75 -4.40 16.69
C GLU A 152 -9.05 -5.18 16.43
N ALA A 153 -10.21 -4.54 16.64
CA ALA A 153 -11.52 -5.12 16.45
C ALA A 153 -11.73 -5.61 15.01
N ILE A 154 -12.38 -6.77 14.88
CA ILE A 154 -12.66 -7.46 13.61
C ILE A 154 -13.34 -6.55 12.58
N TRP A 155 -14.30 -5.73 13.02
CA TRP A 155 -15.01 -4.80 12.13
C TRP A 155 -14.08 -3.76 11.51
N PHE A 156 -13.06 -3.31 12.25
CA PHE A 156 -12.11 -2.32 11.76
C PHE A 156 -11.12 -2.94 10.79
N VAL A 157 -10.71 -4.20 11.00
CA VAL A 157 -9.89 -4.96 10.03
C VAL A 157 -10.63 -5.13 8.71
N PHE A 158 -11.91 -5.48 8.76
CA PHE A 158 -12.77 -5.57 7.59
C PHE A 158 -12.85 -4.24 6.83
N PHE A 159 -13.10 -3.14 7.56
CA PHE A 159 -13.15 -1.79 6.99
C PHE A 159 -11.80 -1.36 6.39
N ALA A 160 -10.69 -1.67 7.07
CA ALA A 160 -9.34 -1.39 6.60
C ALA A 160 -9.04 -2.10 5.27
N GLY A 161 -9.43 -3.38 5.13
CA GLY A 161 -9.30 -4.12 3.87
C GLY A 161 -10.12 -3.50 2.75
N SER A 162 -11.39 -3.16 3.04
CA SER A 162 -12.27 -2.48 2.09
C SER A 162 -11.67 -1.14 1.61
N LEU A 163 -11.20 -0.30 2.53
CA LEU A 163 -10.62 0.99 2.16
C LEU A 163 -9.30 0.84 1.39
N ALA A 164 -8.43 -0.09 1.81
CA ALA A 164 -7.14 -0.33 1.17
C ALA A 164 -7.28 -0.83 -0.28
N ILE A 165 -8.21 -1.75 -0.55
CA ILE A 165 -8.43 -2.23 -1.92
C ILE A 165 -9.02 -1.13 -2.81
N CYS A 166 -9.90 -0.29 -2.28
CA CYS A 166 -10.52 0.80 -3.03
C CYS A 166 -9.47 1.82 -3.46
N ALA A 167 -8.53 2.12 -2.56
CA ALA A 167 -7.42 3.00 -2.87
C ALA A 167 -6.45 2.41 -3.90
N MET A 168 -6.24 1.09 -3.90
CA MET A 168 -5.38 0.40 -4.88
C MET A 168 -5.91 0.47 -6.32
N ILE A 169 -7.22 0.74 -6.50
CA ILE A 169 -7.81 0.97 -7.83
C ILE A 169 -7.37 2.33 -8.40
N LEU A 170 -7.03 3.29 -7.53
CA LEU A 170 -6.65 4.62 -7.99
C LEU A 170 -5.17 4.67 -8.38
N PRO A 171 -4.86 5.29 -9.53
CA PRO A 171 -3.48 5.48 -9.95
C PRO A 171 -2.74 6.33 -8.92
N GLY A 172 -1.58 5.83 -8.46
CA GLY A 172 -0.68 6.55 -7.57
C GLY A 172 -0.95 6.39 -6.06
N ILE A 173 -1.94 5.58 -5.65
CA ILE A 173 -2.24 5.33 -4.23
C ILE A 173 -2.19 3.82 -3.96
N SER A 174 -1.26 3.37 -3.12
CA SER A 174 -1.18 1.95 -2.76
C SER A 174 -2.05 1.63 -1.54
N GLY A 175 -2.61 0.41 -1.48
CA GLY A 175 -3.34 -0.05 -0.31
C GLY A 175 -2.50 -0.03 0.97
N ALA A 176 -1.19 -0.31 0.85
CA ALA A 176 -0.23 -0.21 1.94
C ALA A 176 -0.14 1.21 2.53
N PHE A 177 -0.20 2.25 1.69
CA PHE A 177 -0.20 3.64 2.15
C PHE A 177 -1.45 3.93 3.00
N ILE A 178 -2.64 3.54 2.55
CA ILE A 178 -3.88 3.71 3.32
C ILE A 178 -3.82 2.97 4.65
N LEU A 179 -3.32 1.73 4.66
CA LEU A 179 -3.13 0.98 5.90
C LEU A 179 -2.16 1.67 6.86
N LEU A 180 -1.18 2.39 6.32
CA LEU A 180 -0.26 3.21 7.10
C LEU A 180 -0.98 4.41 7.74
N LEU A 181 -1.83 5.10 6.97
CA LEU A 181 -2.59 6.25 7.45
C LEU A 181 -3.52 5.91 8.61
N ILE A 182 -4.20 4.77 8.52
CA ILE A 182 -5.13 4.31 9.56
C ILE A 182 -4.43 3.48 10.65
N GLY A 183 -3.10 3.40 10.66
CA GLY A 183 -2.31 2.69 11.68
C GLY A 183 -2.50 1.17 11.69
N LYS A 184 -2.92 0.55 10.59
CA LYS A 184 -3.11 -0.91 10.45
C LYS A 184 -2.02 -1.65 9.70
N TYR A 185 -1.08 -0.93 9.11
CA TYR A 185 0.02 -1.54 8.36
C TYR A 185 0.79 -2.58 9.19
N GLN A 186 1.31 -2.20 10.36
CA GLN A 186 2.05 -3.13 11.22
C GLN A 186 1.19 -4.30 11.72
N TYR A 187 -0.06 -4.04 12.10
CA TYR A 187 -1.00 -5.07 12.53
C TYR A 187 -1.23 -6.14 11.45
N MET A 188 -1.45 -5.71 10.20
CA MET A 188 -1.63 -6.62 9.08
C MET A 188 -0.35 -7.36 8.70
N VAL A 189 0.80 -6.69 8.73
CA VAL A 189 2.13 -7.32 8.54
C VAL A 189 2.35 -8.42 9.59
N ASN A 190 2.06 -8.13 10.86
CA ASN A 190 2.17 -9.12 11.94
C ASN A 190 1.15 -10.27 11.81
N ALA A 191 -0.07 -10.00 11.36
CA ALA A 191 -1.06 -11.04 11.08
C ALA A 191 -0.60 -12.00 9.98
N LEU A 192 0.05 -11.49 8.93
CA LEU A 192 0.65 -12.30 7.87
C LEU A 192 1.83 -13.14 8.38
N LEU A 193 2.72 -12.56 9.18
CA LEU A 193 3.89 -13.27 9.73
C LEU A 193 3.52 -14.41 10.67
N ASN A 194 2.49 -14.21 11.49
CA ASN A 194 2.02 -15.21 12.45
C ASN A 194 0.97 -16.15 11.86
N PHE A 195 0.71 -16.08 10.54
CA PHE A 195 -0.34 -16.84 9.87
C PHE A 195 -1.69 -16.78 10.62
N ASN A 196 -2.09 -15.59 11.07
CA ASN A 196 -3.38 -15.40 11.73
C ASN A 196 -4.50 -15.44 10.68
N ILE A 197 -4.86 -16.67 10.29
CA ILE A 197 -5.82 -16.95 9.22
C ILE A 197 -7.16 -16.24 9.44
N PRO A 198 -7.75 -16.21 10.65
CA PRO A 198 -8.98 -15.45 10.89
C PRO A 198 -8.88 -13.97 10.47
N ILE A 199 -7.85 -13.26 10.92
CA ILE A 199 -7.65 -11.84 10.58
C ILE A 199 -7.44 -11.66 9.08
N ILE A 200 -6.62 -12.51 8.47
CA ILE A 200 -6.35 -12.46 7.03
C ILE A 200 -7.64 -12.68 6.23
N LEU A 201 -8.46 -13.65 6.61
CA LEU A 201 -9.73 -13.92 5.93
C LEU A 201 -10.73 -12.77 6.09
N ILE A 202 -10.82 -12.16 7.27
CA ILE A 202 -11.64 -10.96 7.50
C ILE A 202 -11.18 -9.80 6.62
N PHE A 203 -9.87 -9.56 6.57
CA PHE A 203 -9.28 -8.53 5.71
C PHE A 203 -9.58 -8.79 4.23
N MET A 204 -9.40 -10.03 3.76
CA MET A 204 -9.70 -10.45 2.39
C MET A 204 -11.19 -10.32 2.05
N ALA A 205 -12.09 -10.64 2.99
CA ALA A 205 -13.52 -10.42 2.83
C ALA A 205 -13.86 -8.93 2.70
N GLY A 206 -13.19 -8.09 3.50
CA GLY A 206 -13.23 -6.64 3.40
C GLY A 206 -12.81 -6.16 2.02
N CYS A 207 -11.68 -6.66 1.50
CA CYS A 207 -11.21 -6.37 0.15
C CYS A 207 -12.23 -6.81 -0.92
N ALA A 208 -12.76 -8.03 -0.83
CA ALA A 208 -13.72 -8.53 -1.82
C ALA A 208 -14.99 -7.66 -1.87
N LEU A 209 -15.59 -7.36 -0.71
CA LEU A 209 -16.80 -6.55 -0.64
C LEU A 209 -16.52 -5.07 -0.95
N GLY A 210 -15.38 -4.53 -0.53
CA GLY A 210 -14.96 -3.17 -0.87
C GLY A 210 -14.83 -2.98 -2.38
N LEU A 211 -14.15 -3.92 -3.05
CA LEU A 211 -14.01 -3.91 -4.49
C LEU A 211 -15.39 -4.00 -5.19
N MET A 212 -16.26 -4.90 -4.75
CA MET A 212 -17.59 -5.06 -5.36
C MET A 212 -18.54 -3.87 -5.15
N SER A 213 -18.53 -3.27 -3.95
CA SER A 213 -19.46 -2.19 -3.58
C SER A 213 -18.97 -0.82 -4.04
N PHE A 214 -17.67 -0.56 -3.92
CA PHE A 214 -17.13 0.79 -4.06
C PHE A 214 -16.49 1.04 -5.43
N ALA A 215 -16.07 0.01 -6.17
CA ALA A 215 -15.43 0.22 -7.48
C ALA A 215 -16.35 0.96 -8.46
N LYS A 216 -17.65 0.66 -8.47
CA LYS A 216 -18.62 1.35 -9.35
C LYS A 216 -18.81 2.81 -8.94
N PHE A 217 -18.93 3.07 -7.64
CA PHE A 217 -19.09 4.43 -7.11
C PHE A 217 -17.86 5.29 -7.38
N LEU A 218 -16.68 4.71 -7.15
CA LEU A 218 -15.41 5.39 -7.33
C LEU A 218 -15.09 5.65 -8.80
N SER A 219 -15.36 4.67 -9.69
CA SER A 219 -15.30 4.88 -11.14
C SER A 219 -16.24 6.01 -11.55
N TRP A 220 -17.49 5.99 -11.07
CA TRP A 220 -18.46 7.05 -11.36
C TRP A 220 -17.96 8.43 -10.91
N ILE A 221 -17.39 8.56 -9.71
CA ILE A 221 -16.82 9.83 -9.25
C ILE A 221 -15.65 10.25 -10.14
N LEU A 222 -14.72 9.34 -10.47
CA LEU A 222 -13.56 9.68 -11.30
C LEU A 222 -13.97 10.06 -12.72
N ASP A 223 -15.02 9.46 -13.27
CA ASP A 223 -15.54 9.78 -14.60
C ASP A 223 -16.22 11.15 -14.64
N ASN A 224 -16.96 11.52 -13.58
CA ASN A 224 -17.75 12.75 -13.53
C ASN A 224 -17.03 13.95 -12.86
N TYR A 225 -16.15 13.67 -11.89
CA TYR A 225 -15.50 14.66 -11.02
C TYR A 225 -13.97 14.49 -10.94
N HIS A 226 -13.35 13.92 -11.98
CA HIS A 226 -11.92 13.60 -12.06
C HIS A 226 -11.00 14.60 -11.34
N SER A 227 -11.00 15.87 -11.76
CA SER A 227 -10.07 16.88 -11.25
C SER A 227 -10.26 17.13 -9.75
N SER A 228 -11.50 17.15 -9.27
CA SER A 228 -11.82 17.32 -7.84
C SER A 228 -11.39 16.12 -7.02
N THR A 229 -11.58 14.91 -7.52
CA THR A 229 -11.19 13.67 -6.83
C THR A 229 -9.68 13.55 -6.72
N ILE A 230 -8.96 13.76 -7.82
CA ILE A 230 -7.50 13.75 -7.84
C ILE A 230 -6.94 14.84 -6.91
N ALA A 231 -7.55 16.04 -6.90
CA ALA A 231 -7.19 17.11 -5.97
C ALA A 231 -7.40 16.71 -4.50
N LEU A 232 -8.56 16.13 -4.16
CA LEU A 232 -8.84 15.67 -2.80
C LEU A 232 -7.79 14.66 -2.32
N LEU A 233 -7.45 13.70 -3.18
CA LEU A 233 -6.52 12.62 -2.87
C LEU A 233 -5.09 13.12 -2.73
N ALA A 234 -4.61 13.97 -3.64
CA ALA A 234 -3.31 14.60 -3.49
C ALA A 234 -3.24 15.46 -2.20
N GLY A 235 -4.35 16.14 -1.86
CA GLY A 235 -4.49 16.83 -0.60
C GLY A 235 -4.37 15.88 0.60
N PHE A 236 -5.05 14.72 0.55
CA PHE A 236 -4.95 13.69 1.59
C PHE A 236 -3.52 13.17 1.74
N MET A 237 -2.82 12.93 0.63
CA MET A 237 -1.41 12.49 0.64
C MET A 237 -0.53 13.52 1.36
N LEU A 238 -0.63 14.80 1.03
CA LEU A 238 0.15 15.86 1.68
C LEU A 238 -0.25 16.06 3.14
N GLY A 239 -1.54 16.09 3.47
CA GLY A 239 -2.00 16.22 4.86
C GLY A 239 -1.54 15.06 5.74
N SER A 240 -1.39 13.88 5.14
CA SER A 240 -0.92 12.69 5.83
C SER A 240 0.59 12.64 6.11
N LEU A 241 1.38 13.53 5.50
CA LEU A 241 2.83 13.62 5.73
C LEU A 241 3.16 13.82 7.21
N ASN A 242 2.25 14.42 7.97
CA ASN A 242 2.36 14.54 9.42
C ASN A 242 2.44 13.17 10.13
N LYS A 243 1.66 12.17 9.70
CA LYS A 243 1.65 10.84 10.34
C LYS A 243 2.95 10.08 10.12
N VAL A 244 3.54 10.25 8.94
CA VAL A 244 4.80 9.62 8.52
C VAL A 244 6.04 10.47 8.86
N TRP A 245 5.86 11.57 9.60
CA TRP A 245 6.98 12.41 10.00
C TRP A 245 7.98 11.62 10.86
N PRO A 246 9.31 11.69 10.58
CA PRO A 246 10.28 10.83 11.27
C PRO A 246 10.46 11.13 12.75
N TRP A 247 10.34 12.41 13.12
CA TRP A 247 10.63 12.90 14.47
C TRP A 247 9.34 13.13 15.23
N ARG A 248 8.95 12.14 16.03
CA ARG A 248 7.73 12.17 16.83
C ARG A 248 8.02 11.93 18.30
N GLU A 249 7.30 12.64 19.15
CA GLU A 249 7.29 12.47 20.60
C GLU A 249 6.02 11.74 21.00
N VAL A 250 6.16 10.69 21.82
CA VAL A 250 5.03 9.96 22.39
C VAL A 250 4.49 10.76 23.56
N LEU A 251 3.21 11.16 23.49
CA LEU A 251 2.53 11.94 24.52
C LEU A 251 1.90 11.03 25.58
N GLU A 252 1.31 9.92 25.13
CA GLU A 252 0.59 8.98 25.99
C GLU A 252 0.91 7.55 25.59
N PHE A 253 1.00 6.68 26.59
CA PHE A 253 1.10 5.23 26.41
C PHE A 253 -0.20 4.57 26.85
N VAL A 254 -0.65 3.58 26.08
CA VAL A 254 -1.77 2.70 26.46
C VAL A 254 -1.26 1.27 26.49
N THR A 255 -1.83 0.44 27.37
CA THR A 255 -1.52 -0.99 27.42
C THR A 255 -2.34 -1.71 26.36
N ASN A 256 -1.68 -2.41 25.43
CA ASN A 256 -2.35 -3.20 24.40
C ASN A 256 -2.99 -4.48 25.01
N SER A 257 -3.73 -5.24 24.19
CA SER A 257 -4.37 -6.50 24.59
C SER A 257 -3.40 -7.60 25.05
N LYS A 258 -2.08 -7.40 24.88
CA LYS A 258 -1.01 -8.31 25.31
C LYS A 258 -0.28 -7.83 26.57
N GLY A 259 -0.71 -6.72 27.17
CA GLY A 259 -0.08 -6.16 28.37
C GLY A 259 1.14 -5.26 28.10
N GLU A 260 1.45 -4.94 26.84
CA GLU A 260 2.61 -4.13 26.46
C GLU A 260 2.22 -2.64 26.36
N GLN A 261 3.07 -1.74 26.86
CA GLN A 261 2.88 -0.30 26.70
C GLN A 261 3.23 0.12 25.27
N VAL A 262 2.25 0.68 24.59
CA VAL A 262 2.38 1.14 23.21
C VAL A 262 1.98 2.62 23.10
N PRO A 263 2.61 3.39 22.19
CA PRO A 263 2.24 4.78 21.96
C PRO A 263 0.76 4.91 21.57
N ALA A 264 0.00 5.69 22.33
CA ALA A 264 -1.41 5.97 22.08
C ALA A 264 -1.59 7.27 21.30
N PHE A 265 -0.81 8.30 21.62
CA PHE A 265 -0.76 9.56 20.90
C PHE A 265 0.67 10.01 20.70
N ASP A 266 0.96 10.52 19.51
CA ASP A 266 2.25 11.11 19.16
C ASP A 266 2.07 12.51 18.57
N ARG A 267 3.06 13.38 18.79
CA ARG A 267 3.13 14.69 18.12
C ARG A 267 4.40 14.79 17.29
N SER A 268 4.27 15.40 16.11
CA SER A 268 5.40 15.73 15.26
C SER A 268 6.20 16.87 15.88
N ILE A 269 7.50 16.68 16.02
CA ILE A 269 8.44 17.68 16.51
C ILE A 269 9.55 17.88 15.50
N LEU A 270 10.26 19.00 15.62
CA LEU A 270 11.34 19.32 14.71
C LEU A 270 12.64 18.58 15.13
N PRO A 271 13.54 18.25 14.20
CA PRO A 271 14.72 17.44 14.49
C PRO A 271 15.61 18.04 15.58
N TRP A 272 15.68 19.38 15.66
CA TRP A 272 16.48 20.10 16.66
C TRP A 272 15.93 19.98 18.08
N HIS A 273 14.63 19.70 18.25
CA HIS A 273 14.04 19.42 19.57
C HIS A 273 14.06 17.92 19.90
N TYR A 274 14.25 17.04 18.92
CA TYR A 274 14.15 15.60 19.10
C TYR A 274 15.12 15.03 20.13
N LEU A 275 16.39 15.47 20.10
CA LEU A 275 17.39 15.05 21.08
C LEU A 275 17.02 15.48 22.50
N ALA A 276 16.57 16.72 22.67
CA ALA A 276 16.18 17.27 23.96
C ALA A 276 14.94 16.58 24.54
N THR A 277 14.01 16.17 23.68
CA THR A 277 12.73 15.55 24.07
C THR A 277 12.84 14.04 24.31
N THR A 278 13.57 13.33 23.47
CA THR A 278 13.59 11.84 23.47
C THR A 278 14.90 11.24 23.99
N GLY A 279 15.95 12.05 24.13
CA GLY A 279 17.30 11.59 24.47
C GLY A 279 18.00 10.80 23.35
N LYS A 280 17.39 10.69 22.15
CA LYS A 280 17.92 9.93 21.02
C LYS A 280 18.47 10.87 19.94
N ASP A 281 19.53 10.42 19.24
CA ASP A 281 20.07 11.13 18.08
C ASP A 281 18.98 11.26 16.99
N PRO A 282 18.68 12.48 16.51
CA PRO A 282 17.73 12.69 15.41
C PRO A 282 18.18 12.10 14.07
N GLN A 283 19.44 11.71 13.88
CA GLN A 283 19.96 11.09 12.64
C GLN A 283 19.59 11.90 11.39
N VAL A 284 19.70 13.24 11.46
CA VAL A 284 19.17 14.16 10.45
C VAL A 284 19.73 13.88 9.06
N PHE A 285 21.03 13.62 8.97
CA PHE A 285 21.68 13.33 7.69
C PHE A 285 21.15 12.03 7.06
N GLN A 286 21.06 10.95 7.84
CA GLN A 286 20.54 9.67 7.37
C GLN A 286 19.06 9.76 7.01
N ALA A 287 18.27 10.51 7.78
CA ALA A 287 16.86 10.80 7.48
C ALA A 287 16.71 11.47 6.11
N ILE A 288 17.49 12.53 5.84
CA ILE A 288 17.46 13.23 4.54
C ILE A 288 17.88 12.30 3.41
N LEU A 289 18.90 11.46 3.60
CA LEU A 289 19.33 10.48 2.61
C LEU A 289 18.20 9.48 2.28
N MET A 290 17.47 9.00 3.30
CA MET A 290 16.35 8.09 3.12
C MET A 290 15.14 8.77 2.46
N MET A 291 14.84 10.01 2.79
CA MET A 291 13.83 10.80 2.07
C MET A 291 14.20 10.93 0.59
N ALA A 292 15.45 11.30 0.30
CA ALA A 292 15.94 11.43 -1.07
C ALA A 292 15.90 10.10 -1.83
N LEU A 293 16.23 8.99 -1.17
CA LEU A 293 16.11 7.65 -1.74
C LEU A 293 14.66 7.31 -2.08
N GLY A 294 13.72 7.60 -1.18
CA GLY A 294 12.29 7.45 -1.45
C GLY A 294 11.86 8.25 -2.68
N VAL A 295 12.20 9.54 -2.73
CA VAL A 295 11.92 10.40 -3.88
C VAL A 295 12.50 9.82 -5.17
N PHE A 296 13.77 9.39 -5.14
CA PHE A 296 14.47 8.83 -6.27
C PHE A 296 13.79 7.56 -6.81
N ILE A 297 13.35 6.65 -5.93
CA ILE A 297 12.70 5.40 -6.35
C ILE A 297 11.40 5.67 -7.09
N VAL A 298 10.53 6.56 -6.59
CA VAL A 298 9.26 6.87 -7.27
C VAL A 298 9.52 7.49 -8.63
N VAL A 299 10.43 8.47 -8.72
CA VAL A 299 10.79 9.13 -9.98
C VAL A 299 11.38 8.14 -10.98
N LEU A 300 12.21 7.20 -10.52
CA LEU A 300 12.78 6.15 -11.36
C LEU A 300 11.69 5.25 -11.93
N ILE A 301 10.76 4.80 -11.09
CA ILE A 301 9.63 3.95 -11.50
C ILE A 301 8.74 4.69 -12.49
N GLU A 302 8.38 5.94 -12.22
CA GLU A 302 7.59 6.78 -13.13
C GLU A 302 8.27 6.93 -14.49
N LYS A 303 9.56 7.27 -14.52
CA LYS A 303 10.33 7.41 -15.77
C LYS A 303 10.40 6.11 -16.57
N ILE A 304 10.59 4.97 -15.89
CA ILE A 304 10.58 3.65 -16.53
C ILE A 304 9.20 3.37 -17.13
N ALA A 305 8.12 3.62 -16.38
CA ALA A 305 6.76 3.42 -16.85
C ALA A 305 6.42 4.28 -18.08
N VAL A 306 6.79 5.58 -18.07
CA VAL A 306 6.57 6.49 -19.21
C VAL A 306 7.37 6.06 -20.45
N ARG A 307 8.63 5.66 -20.27
CA ARG A 307 9.48 5.20 -21.38
C ARG A 307 8.99 3.90 -22.03
N LEU A 308 8.27 3.08 -21.27
CA LEU A 308 7.68 1.84 -21.77
C LEU A 308 6.33 2.07 -22.46
N LYS A 309 5.49 2.99 -21.95
CA LYS A 309 4.26 3.41 -22.63
C LYS A 309 4.50 4.02 -24.02
N THR A 310 5.64 4.68 -24.22
CA THR A 310 6.02 5.32 -25.49
C THR A 310 6.64 4.37 -26.51
N LYS A 311 6.90 3.11 -26.15
CA LYS A 311 7.42 2.06 -27.05
C LYS A 311 6.32 1.15 -27.64
N ILE A 312 5.06 1.36 -27.23
CA ILE A 312 3.86 0.66 -27.72
C ILE A 312 3.08 1.67 -28.56
#